data_AF-A0A4R8ME62-F1
#
_entry.id   AF-A0A4R8ME62-F1
#
_cell.length_a   1.000
_cell.length_b   1.000
_cell.length_c   1.000
_cell.angle_alpha   90.00
_cell.angle_beta   90.00
_cell.angle_gamma   90.00
#
_symmetry.space_group_name_H-M   'P 1'
#
loop_
_entity.id
_entity.type
_entity.pdbx_description
1 polymer ?
#
loop_
_entity_poly.entity_id
_entity_poly.type
_entity_poly.pdbx_seq_one_letter_code
_entity_poly.pdbx_strand_id
1 'polypeptide(L)'
;MKNCPGCGASLQEGASFCEYCGAQVKTDPPVPSSSPKKSPKDEESGMRHLREGAPSGPRVALRTVSPVFMLLLSFLTFLFYPVLWVFLRRKAFDSMVPEKKLGLVLPLAFLAATVLFVAAGNIEKLPELAVTLTFEEKEALSGWSFLAWFASMTMVSFRMRTILRKFASRTDGSPLAANLVARSSAMTFFFQFLYIQQHINMLVESGLADRE
;
A
#
# COMPACT_ATOMS: atom_id res chain seq x y z
N MET A 1 -37.28 6.69 5.81
CA MET A 1 -35.97 6.03 5.64
C MET A 1 -35.53 6.11 4.18
N LYS A 2 -34.47 6.86 3.88
CA LYS A 2 -33.86 6.91 2.54
C LYS A 2 -32.59 6.07 2.57
N ASN A 3 -32.39 5.19 1.60
CA ASN A 3 -31.13 4.46 1.46
C ASN A 3 -30.19 5.25 0.55
N CYS A 4 -28.90 5.23 0.87
CA CYS A 4 -27.90 5.87 0.05
C CYS A 4 -27.79 5.18 -1.32
N PRO A 5 -27.85 5.92 -2.45
CA PRO A 5 -27.69 5.35 -3.78
C PRO A 5 -26.26 4.84 -4.05
N GLY A 6 -25.27 5.29 -3.27
CA GLY A 6 -23.86 4.88 -3.43
C GLY A 6 -23.51 3.56 -2.74
N CYS A 7 -24.02 3.31 -1.54
CA CYS A 7 -23.64 2.14 -0.73
C CYS A 7 -24.79 1.36 -0.11
N GLY A 8 -26.04 1.80 -0.29
CA GLY A 8 -27.23 1.14 0.27
C GLY A 8 -27.47 1.38 1.76
N ALA A 9 -26.60 2.12 2.46
CA ALA A 9 -26.76 2.42 3.88
C ALA A 9 -28.02 3.27 4.17
N SER A 10 -28.68 3.00 5.31
CA SER A 10 -29.84 3.78 5.77
C SER A 10 -29.39 5.17 6.22
N LEU A 11 -30.03 6.23 5.69
CA LEU A 11 -29.70 7.62 5.97
C LEU A 11 -30.74 8.28 6.88
N GLN A 12 -30.25 9.21 7.69
CA GLN A 12 -31.07 10.09 8.53
C GLN A 12 -31.85 11.08 7.64
N GLU A 13 -33.07 11.42 8.05
CA GLU A 13 -33.97 12.28 7.26
C GLU A 13 -33.39 13.69 7.16
N GLY A 14 -33.20 14.18 5.93
CA GLY A 14 -32.60 15.49 5.65
C GLY A 14 -31.08 15.49 5.45
N ALA A 15 -30.40 14.33 5.53
CA ALA A 15 -28.98 14.24 5.24
C ALA A 15 -28.69 14.58 3.76
N SER A 16 -27.84 15.59 3.53
CA SER A 16 -27.38 16.03 2.21
C SER A 16 -26.24 15.16 1.65
N PHE A 17 -25.58 14.37 2.51
CA PHE A 17 -24.51 13.45 2.16
C PHE A 17 -24.58 12.18 2.99
N CYS A 18 -24.10 11.06 2.46
CA CYS A 18 -24.00 9.80 3.18
C CYS A 18 -22.75 9.77 4.07
N GLU A 19 -22.93 9.57 5.37
CA GLU A 19 -21.81 9.43 6.32
C GLU A 19 -20.95 8.18 6.07
N TYR A 20 -21.52 7.15 5.43
CA TYR A 20 -20.84 5.88 5.20
C TYR A 20 -20.00 5.84 3.91
N CYS A 21 -20.40 6.55 2.86
CA CYS A 21 -19.68 6.53 1.56
C CYS A 21 -19.41 7.90 0.94
N GLY A 22 -19.89 8.99 1.55
CA GLY A 22 -19.70 10.36 1.05
C GLY A 22 -20.56 10.74 -0.15
N ALA A 23 -21.42 9.83 -0.66
CA ALA A 23 -22.30 10.15 -1.78
C ALA A 23 -23.30 11.26 -1.41
N GLN A 24 -23.44 12.24 -2.30
CA GLN A 24 -24.40 13.32 -2.14
C GLN A 24 -25.84 12.79 -2.33
N VAL A 25 -26.69 13.09 -1.36
CA VAL A 25 -28.08 12.61 -1.30
C VAL A 25 -28.95 13.77 -1.75
N LYS A 26 -29.45 13.70 -2.99
CA LYS A 26 -30.33 14.75 -3.51
C LYS A 26 -31.62 14.80 -2.68
N THR A 27 -31.78 15.86 -1.90
CA THR A 27 -32.99 16.18 -1.14
C THR A 27 -33.77 17.26 -1.90
N ASP A 28 -34.78 16.87 -2.65
CA ASP A 28 -35.78 17.82 -3.16
C ASP A 28 -36.93 17.98 -2.14
N PRO A 29 -37.33 19.22 -1.78
CA PRO A 29 -38.66 19.52 -1.27
C PRO A 29 -39.64 19.90 -2.41
N PRO A 30 -40.97 19.98 -2.16
CA PRO A 30 -42.00 19.41 -3.05
C PRO A 30 -42.76 20.42 -3.95
N VAL A 31 -43.71 19.86 -4.74
CA VAL A 31 -44.95 20.40 -5.37
C VAL A 31 -44.89 20.55 -6.92
N PRO A 32 -45.93 20.23 -7.73
CA PRO A 32 -46.58 18.93 -7.97
C PRO A 32 -46.78 18.59 -9.49
N SER A 33 -47.16 17.34 -9.80
CA SER A 33 -48.03 16.91 -10.92
C SER A 33 -47.70 17.33 -12.38
N SER A 34 -47.16 16.39 -13.18
CA SER A 34 -47.95 15.62 -14.17
C SER A 34 -47.04 14.90 -15.18
N SER A 35 -47.15 13.58 -15.24
CA SER A 35 -46.62 12.75 -16.34
C SER A 35 -47.55 12.85 -17.56
N PRO A 36 -47.08 12.56 -18.80
CA PRO A 36 -47.09 11.15 -19.23
C PRO A 36 -45.96 10.71 -20.17
N LYS A 37 -45.44 9.50 -19.88
CA LYS A 37 -44.93 8.42 -20.76
C LYS A 37 -44.45 8.77 -22.18
N LYS A 38 -43.20 8.39 -22.50
CA LYS A 38 -42.86 7.56 -23.67
C LYS A 38 -41.54 6.78 -23.52
N SER A 39 -41.70 5.49 -23.82
CA SER A 39 -40.89 4.32 -24.12
C SER A 39 -39.35 4.38 -24.34
N PRO A 40 -38.68 3.21 -24.25
CA PRO A 40 -37.24 3.05 -24.10
C PRO A 40 -36.53 2.73 -25.43
N LYS A 41 -35.40 3.38 -25.66
CA LYS A 41 -34.25 3.04 -26.53
C LYS A 41 -33.36 4.28 -26.52
N ASP A 42 -32.05 4.09 -26.39
CA ASP A 42 -30.95 5.09 -26.46
C ASP A 42 -30.03 5.12 -25.21
N GLU A 43 -30.00 4.07 -24.40
CA GLU A 43 -29.09 3.92 -23.23
C GLU A 43 -27.77 3.17 -23.54
N GLU A 44 -27.31 3.11 -24.80
CA GLU A 44 -26.07 2.37 -25.13
C GLU A 44 -25.03 3.19 -25.93
N SER A 45 -24.97 4.51 -25.73
CA SER A 45 -23.88 5.31 -26.34
C SER A 45 -23.45 6.54 -25.53
N GLY A 46 -23.79 6.62 -24.24
CA GLY A 46 -23.59 7.83 -23.43
C GLY A 46 -22.63 7.73 -22.24
N MET A 47 -22.02 6.57 -21.96
CA MET A 47 -21.24 6.35 -20.73
C MET A 47 -19.72 6.21 -20.96
N ARG A 48 -19.18 6.78 -22.04
CA ARG A 48 -17.72 6.81 -22.31
C ARG A 48 -17.07 8.19 -22.24
N HIS A 49 -17.76 9.21 -21.74
CA HIS A 49 -17.26 10.59 -21.71
C HIS A 49 -17.31 11.32 -20.36
N LEU A 50 -17.27 10.59 -19.23
CA LEU A 50 -17.09 11.23 -17.90
C LEU A 50 -15.87 10.72 -17.12
N ARG A 51 -14.79 10.38 -17.83
CA ARG A 51 -13.48 10.13 -17.20
C ARG A 51 -12.34 10.81 -17.96
N GLU A 52 -12.52 12.09 -18.28
CA GLU A 52 -11.44 12.97 -18.74
C GLU A 52 -11.07 13.95 -17.63
N GLY A 53 -10.57 13.38 -16.54
CA GLY A 53 -9.70 14.05 -15.57
C GLY A 53 -8.46 13.19 -15.44
N ALA A 54 -7.68 13.08 -16.52
CA ALA A 54 -6.41 12.38 -16.46
C ALA A 54 -5.53 13.08 -15.41
N PRO A 55 -4.98 12.35 -14.42
CA PRO A 55 -4.01 12.97 -13.52
C PRO A 55 -2.80 13.40 -14.35
N SER A 56 -2.54 14.71 -14.40
CA SER A 56 -1.36 15.33 -15.02
C SER A 56 -0.08 15.11 -14.20
N GLY A 57 -0.03 14.02 -13.43
CA GLY A 57 1.09 13.63 -12.59
C GLY A 57 2.06 12.69 -13.30
N PRO A 58 3.24 12.43 -12.71
CA PRO A 58 4.20 11.47 -13.23
C PRO A 58 3.57 10.08 -13.36
N ARG A 59 3.52 9.55 -14.58
CA ARG A 59 3.05 8.20 -14.90
C ARG A 59 4.11 7.19 -14.46
N VAL A 60 3.82 6.41 -13.42
CA VAL A 60 4.72 5.34 -12.92
C VAL A 60 3.99 4.01 -13.06
N ALA A 61 4.61 3.05 -13.74
CA ALA A 61 4.12 1.69 -13.85
C ALA A 61 4.49 0.88 -12.59
N LEU A 62 3.50 0.22 -11.98
CA LEU A 62 3.67 -0.60 -10.79
C LEU A 62 3.05 -1.98 -10.98
N ARG A 63 3.80 -3.04 -10.64
CA ARG A 63 3.25 -4.40 -10.56
C ARG A 63 2.32 -4.57 -9.36
N THR A 64 1.13 -5.07 -9.61
CA THR A 64 0.20 -5.55 -8.58
C THR A 64 0.52 -6.99 -8.19
N VAL A 65 0.56 -7.28 -6.90
CA VAL A 65 0.82 -8.63 -6.36
C VAL A 65 -0.08 -8.86 -5.16
N SER A 66 -0.66 -10.06 -5.05
CA SER A 66 -1.48 -10.42 -3.88
C SER A 66 -0.63 -10.49 -2.61
N PRO A 67 -1.01 -9.81 -1.50
CA PRO A 67 -0.30 -9.90 -0.23
C PRO A 67 -0.24 -11.33 0.35
N VAL A 68 -1.27 -12.15 0.09
CA VAL A 68 -1.32 -13.55 0.55
C VAL A 68 -0.25 -14.39 -0.14
N PHE A 69 -0.10 -14.21 -1.45
CA PHE A 69 0.96 -14.87 -2.21
C PHE A 69 2.35 -14.43 -1.73
N MET A 70 2.52 -13.15 -1.40
CA MET A 70 3.77 -12.64 -0.82
C MET A 70 4.08 -13.23 0.54
N LEU A 71 3.06 -13.42 1.39
CA LEU A 71 3.22 -14.07 2.69
C LEU A 71 3.68 -15.53 2.49
N LEU A 72 3.04 -16.27 1.58
CA LEU A 72 3.43 -17.64 1.24
C LEU A 72 4.88 -17.71 0.74
N LEU A 73 5.28 -16.85 -0.19
CA LEU A 73 6.65 -16.80 -0.69
C LEU A 73 7.66 -16.42 0.39
N SER A 74 7.29 -15.53 1.32
CA SER A 74 8.15 -15.15 2.44
C SER A 74 8.42 -16.34 3.36
N PHE A 75 7.42 -17.16 3.61
CA PHE A 75 7.59 -18.40 4.37
C PHE A 75 8.44 -19.41 3.60
N LEU A 76 8.13 -19.64 2.31
CA LEU A 76 8.83 -20.62 1.47
C LEU A 76 10.31 -20.28 1.25
N THR A 77 10.66 -18.99 1.27
CA THR A 77 12.03 -18.50 1.06
C THR A 77 12.75 -18.14 2.35
N PHE A 78 12.26 -18.58 3.52
CA PHE A 78 12.86 -18.27 4.82
C PHE A 78 13.17 -16.77 4.99
N LEU A 79 12.18 -15.93 4.68
CA LEU A 79 12.23 -14.46 4.82
C LEU A 79 13.21 -13.74 3.86
N PHE A 80 13.77 -14.42 2.86
CA PHE A 80 14.55 -13.76 1.81
C PHE A 80 13.69 -13.03 0.78
N TYR A 81 12.47 -13.50 0.51
CA TYR A 81 11.58 -12.87 -0.48
C TYR A 81 11.29 -11.38 -0.20
N PRO A 82 11.01 -10.93 1.04
CA PRO A 82 10.88 -9.51 1.35
C PRO A 82 12.07 -8.67 0.89
N VAL A 83 13.30 -9.18 1.05
CA VAL A 83 14.52 -8.48 0.60
C VAL A 83 14.51 -8.36 -0.92
N LEU A 84 14.31 -9.48 -1.63
CA LEU A 84 14.24 -9.51 -3.09
C LEU A 84 13.15 -8.55 -3.61
N TRP A 85 11.97 -8.56 -2.99
CA TRP A 85 10.85 -7.69 -3.33
C TRP A 85 11.23 -6.20 -3.24
N VAL A 86 11.99 -5.80 -2.20
CA VAL A 86 12.50 -4.42 -2.08
C VAL A 86 13.44 -4.08 -3.23
N PHE A 87 14.37 -4.97 -3.59
CA PHE A 87 15.32 -4.75 -4.70
C PHE A 87 14.61 -4.62 -6.05
N LEU A 88 13.65 -5.50 -6.33
CA LEU A 88 12.88 -5.49 -7.58
C LEU A 88 12.08 -4.19 -7.75
N ARG A 89 11.62 -3.59 -6.64
CA ARG A 89 10.81 -2.36 -6.66
C ARG A 89 11.60 -1.08 -6.47
N ARG A 90 12.90 -1.15 -6.15
CA ARG A 90 13.75 0.02 -5.87
C ARG A 90 13.66 1.08 -6.96
N LYS A 91 13.80 0.68 -8.23
CA LYS A 91 13.78 1.62 -9.37
C LYS A 91 12.46 2.37 -9.48
N ALA A 92 11.33 1.68 -9.35
CA ALA A 92 10.01 2.30 -9.39
C ALA A 92 9.79 3.27 -8.22
N PHE A 93 10.29 2.94 -7.03
CA PHE A 93 10.23 3.85 -5.87
C PHE A 93 11.13 5.07 -6.02
N ASP A 94 12.32 4.89 -6.56
CA ASP A 94 13.27 5.98 -6.80
C ASP A 94 12.79 6.94 -7.91
N SER A 95 11.95 6.48 -8.85
CA SER A 95 11.35 7.32 -9.90
C SER A 95 10.13 8.12 -9.44
N MET A 96 9.44 7.70 -8.37
CA MET A 96 8.22 8.38 -7.88
C MET A 96 8.48 9.77 -7.29
N VAL A 97 9.56 9.94 -6.50
CA VAL A 97 9.84 11.20 -5.80
C VAL A 97 11.34 11.53 -5.87
N PRO A 98 11.76 12.50 -6.71
CA PRO A 98 13.18 12.84 -6.91
C PRO A 98 13.92 13.23 -5.62
N GLU A 99 13.24 13.94 -4.72
CA GLU A 99 13.81 14.42 -3.45
C GLU A 99 14.01 13.30 -2.41
N LYS A 100 13.29 12.19 -2.53
CA LYS A 100 13.24 11.16 -1.49
C LYS A 100 13.33 9.78 -2.10
N LYS A 101 14.56 9.33 -2.31
CA LYS A 101 14.88 8.01 -2.83
C LYS A 101 14.90 6.96 -1.70
N LEU A 102 14.62 5.73 -2.09
CA LEU A 102 14.91 4.53 -1.29
C LEU A 102 16.41 4.26 -1.30
N GLY A 103 17.06 4.47 -2.45
CA GLY A 103 18.50 4.33 -2.63
C GLY A 103 18.97 2.87 -2.50
N LEU A 104 20.26 2.63 -2.73
CA LEU A 104 20.86 1.29 -2.65
C LEU A 104 21.23 0.90 -1.20
N VAL A 105 21.55 1.88 -0.36
CA VAL A 105 22.05 1.65 1.01
C VAL A 105 21.00 0.95 1.87
N LEU A 106 19.75 1.38 1.82
CA LEU A 106 18.69 0.84 2.69
C LEU A 106 18.36 -0.64 2.37
N PRO A 107 18.12 -1.02 1.09
CA PRO A 107 17.94 -2.41 0.73
C PRO A 107 19.16 -3.29 1.03
N LEU A 108 20.37 -2.76 0.87
CA LEU A 108 21.61 -3.50 1.16
C LEU A 108 21.79 -3.73 2.67
N ALA A 109 21.49 -2.73 3.50
CA ALA A 109 21.47 -2.88 4.95
C ALA A 109 20.43 -3.92 5.39
N PHE A 110 19.26 -3.96 4.73
CA PHE A 110 18.25 -4.98 5.00
C PHE A 110 18.69 -6.39 4.57
N LEU A 111 19.37 -6.51 3.42
CA LEU A 111 19.99 -7.77 3.00
C LEU A 111 21.03 -8.25 4.02
N ALA A 112 21.95 -7.37 4.42
CA ALA A 112 22.98 -7.70 5.40
C ALA A 112 22.37 -8.14 6.74
N ALA A 113 21.36 -7.43 7.23
CA ALA A 113 20.66 -7.80 8.46
C ALA A 113 19.92 -9.14 8.34
N THR A 114 19.34 -9.45 7.17
CA THR A 114 18.71 -10.75 6.91
C THR A 114 19.73 -11.88 6.91
N VAL A 115 20.86 -11.70 6.23
CA VAL A 115 21.94 -12.69 6.21
C VAL A 115 22.49 -12.92 7.61
N LEU A 116 22.70 -11.85 8.38
CA LEU A 116 23.17 -11.93 9.76
C LEU A 116 22.17 -12.67 10.66
N PHE A 117 20.88 -12.36 10.56
CA PHE A 117 19.82 -13.04 11.30
C PHE A 117 19.76 -14.55 10.97
N VAL A 118 19.83 -14.89 9.69
CA VAL A 118 19.82 -16.30 9.25
C VAL A 118 21.08 -17.03 9.73
N ALA A 119 22.26 -16.39 9.66
CA ALA A 119 23.51 -16.96 10.14
C ALA A 119 23.49 -17.17 11.67
N ALA A 120 23.04 -16.16 12.43
CA ALA A 120 22.92 -16.23 13.87
C ALA A 120 21.95 -17.34 14.32
N GLY A 121 20.79 -17.47 13.65
CA GLY A 121 19.83 -18.54 13.93
C GLY A 121 20.29 -19.94 13.51
N ASN A 122 21.36 -20.06 12.73
CA ASN A 122 21.94 -21.34 12.30
C ASN A 122 23.38 -21.52 12.77
N ILE A 123 23.78 -20.85 13.86
CA ILE A 123 25.18 -20.81 14.30
C ILE A 123 25.75 -22.20 14.64
N GLU A 124 24.90 -23.13 15.08
CA GLU A 124 25.29 -24.53 15.33
C GLU A 124 25.78 -25.27 14.08
N LYS A 125 25.35 -24.82 12.89
CA LYS A 125 25.82 -25.35 11.60
C LYS A 125 27.15 -24.74 11.15
N LEU A 126 27.69 -23.77 11.90
CA LEU A 126 28.98 -23.11 11.63
C LEU A 126 30.00 -23.61 12.65
N PRO A 127 30.76 -24.68 12.36
CA PRO A 127 31.57 -25.39 13.36
C PRO A 127 32.63 -24.51 14.02
N GLU A 128 33.26 -23.60 13.26
CA GLU A 128 34.26 -22.67 13.81
C GLU A 128 33.65 -21.68 14.81
N LEU A 129 32.50 -21.08 14.48
CA LEU A 129 31.83 -20.09 15.34
C LEU A 129 31.10 -20.72 16.54
N ALA A 130 30.58 -21.95 16.36
CA ALA A 130 29.82 -22.64 17.38
C ALA A 130 30.66 -23.04 18.60
N VAL A 131 31.94 -23.35 18.40
CA VAL A 131 32.88 -23.74 19.46
C VAL A 131 33.45 -22.52 20.18
N THR A 132 33.63 -21.40 19.46
CA THR A 132 34.25 -20.19 20.02
C THR A 132 33.32 -19.38 20.92
N LEU A 133 32.01 -19.42 20.68
CA LEU A 133 31.03 -18.60 21.40
C LEU A 133 30.37 -19.37 22.53
N THR A 134 30.25 -18.70 23.68
CA THR A 134 29.46 -19.18 24.82
C THR A 134 27.96 -19.15 24.52
N PHE A 135 27.16 -19.84 25.33
CA PHE A 135 25.71 -19.84 25.19
C PHE A 135 25.10 -18.42 25.28
N GLU A 136 25.57 -17.62 26.23
CA GLU A 136 25.10 -16.24 26.44
C GLU A 136 25.39 -15.35 25.21
N GLU A 137 26.58 -15.48 24.61
CA GLU A 137 26.94 -14.74 23.40
C GLU A 137 26.11 -15.16 22.18
N LYS A 138 25.74 -16.45 22.07
CA LYS A 138 24.87 -16.94 20.98
C LYS A 138 23.46 -16.35 21.08
N GLU A 139 22.88 -16.36 22.27
CA GLU A 139 21.55 -15.77 22.53
C GLU A 139 21.55 -14.26 22.28
N ALA A 140 22.58 -13.56 22.78
CA ALA A 140 22.74 -12.13 22.53
C ALA A 140 22.88 -11.84 21.02
N LEU A 141 23.72 -12.58 20.31
CA LEU A 141 23.91 -12.43 18.86
C LEU A 141 22.60 -12.66 18.10
N SER A 142 21.85 -13.71 18.44
CA SER A 142 20.53 -13.99 17.84
C SER A 142 19.55 -12.84 18.07
N GLY A 143 19.43 -12.37 19.32
CA GLY A 143 18.54 -11.27 19.69
C GLY A 143 18.88 -9.95 18.99
N TRP A 144 20.15 -9.54 18.99
CA TRP A 144 20.60 -8.33 18.30
C TRP A 144 20.43 -8.43 16.78
N SER A 145 20.66 -9.61 16.21
CA SER A 145 20.45 -9.84 14.77
C SER A 145 18.97 -9.75 14.40
N PHE A 146 18.07 -10.31 15.22
CA PHE A 146 16.63 -10.16 15.06
C PHE A 146 16.20 -8.68 15.11
N LEU A 147 16.69 -7.94 16.11
CA LEU A 147 16.39 -6.51 16.25
C LEU A 147 16.90 -5.71 15.05
N ALA A 148 18.12 -5.98 14.57
CA ALA A 148 18.68 -5.31 13.39
C ALA A 148 17.85 -5.61 12.12
N TRP A 149 17.46 -6.87 11.92
CA TRP A 149 16.59 -7.29 10.82
C TRP A 149 15.23 -6.60 10.86
N PHE A 150 14.58 -6.64 12.02
CA PHE A 150 13.26 -6.03 12.22
C PHE A 150 13.30 -4.50 12.08
N ALA A 151 14.31 -3.84 12.64
CA ALA A 151 14.50 -2.40 12.54
C ALA A 151 14.77 -1.97 11.09
N SER A 152 15.61 -2.70 10.35
CA SER A 152 15.90 -2.41 8.95
C SER A 152 14.66 -2.55 8.08
N MET A 153 13.88 -3.62 8.26
CA MET A 153 12.62 -3.84 7.55
C MET A 153 11.59 -2.74 7.85
N THR A 154 11.50 -2.34 9.12
CA THR A 154 10.63 -1.23 9.55
C THR A 154 11.06 0.07 8.90
N MET A 155 12.36 0.39 8.91
CA MET A 155 12.89 1.60 8.30
C MET A 155 12.62 1.65 6.78
N VAL A 156 12.81 0.54 6.07
CA VAL A 156 12.45 0.41 4.65
C VAL A 156 10.95 0.65 4.45
N SER A 157 10.10 0.00 5.24
CA SER A 157 8.63 0.13 5.14
C SER A 157 8.16 1.57 5.37
N PHE A 158 8.68 2.24 6.39
CA PHE A 158 8.37 3.65 6.66
C PHE A 158 8.91 4.60 5.58
N ARG A 159 10.07 4.28 5.00
CA ARG A 159 10.61 5.03 3.87
C ARG A 159 9.70 4.92 2.65
N MET A 160 9.31 3.70 2.29
CA MET A 160 8.39 3.42 1.18
C MET A 160 7.01 4.04 1.40
N ARG A 161 6.45 3.95 2.62
CA ARG A 161 5.23 4.67 3.01
C ARG A 161 5.33 6.16 2.72
N THR A 162 6.45 6.79 3.11
CA THR A 162 6.60 8.23 2.93
C THR A 162 6.67 8.61 1.44
N ILE A 163 7.31 7.77 0.62
CA ILE A 163 7.37 7.95 -0.84
C ILE A 163 5.96 7.84 -1.45
N LEU A 164 5.21 6.78 -1.11
CA LEU A 164 3.85 6.55 -1.62
C LEU A 164 2.91 7.72 -1.31
N ARG A 165 2.92 8.22 -0.06
CA ARG A 165 2.07 9.34 0.36
C ARG A 165 2.40 10.62 -0.41
N LYS A 166 3.68 10.91 -0.61
CA LYS A 166 4.15 12.10 -1.34
C LYS A 166 3.91 11.99 -2.83
N PHE A 167 3.96 10.78 -3.39
CA PHE A 167 3.55 10.52 -4.77
C PHE A 167 2.05 10.74 -4.97
N ALA A 168 1.22 10.16 -4.10
CA ALA A 168 -0.24 10.33 -4.16
C ALA A 168 -0.67 11.80 -4.03
N SER A 169 -0.06 12.56 -3.12
CA SER A 169 -0.35 13.99 -2.96
C SER A 169 0.01 14.82 -4.19
N ARG A 170 1.07 14.44 -4.93
CA ARG A 170 1.50 15.14 -6.15
C ARG A 170 0.65 14.80 -7.37
N THR A 171 0.10 13.59 -7.40
CA THR A 171 -0.59 13.05 -8.57
C THR A 171 -2.05 13.49 -8.64
N ASP A 172 -2.74 13.55 -7.49
CA ASP A 172 -4.17 13.90 -7.44
C ASP A 172 -4.43 15.37 -7.03
N GLY A 173 -3.39 16.12 -6.64
CA GLY A 173 -3.48 17.52 -6.18
C GLY A 173 -4.31 17.75 -4.90
N SER A 174 -5.20 16.82 -4.55
CA SER A 174 -6.05 16.85 -3.38
C SER A 174 -5.30 16.37 -2.13
N PRO A 175 -5.50 17.02 -0.96
CA PRO A 175 -4.97 16.50 0.31
C PRO A 175 -5.66 15.18 0.73
N LEU A 176 -6.78 14.82 0.08
CA LEU A 176 -7.54 13.60 0.36
C LEU A 176 -6.82 12.34 -0.13
N ALA A 177 -6.27 12.33 -1.35
CA ALA A 177 -5.56 11.16 -1.87
C ALA A 177 -4.37 10.73 -0.99
N ALA A 178 -3.62 11.69 -0.49
CA ALA A 178 -2.51 11.44 0.44
C ALA A 178 -2.96 10.82 1.78
N ASN A 179 -4.19 11.13 2.21
CA ASN A 179 -4.76 10.61 3.46
C ASN A 179 -5.39 9.24 3.31
N LEU A 180 -5.77 8.83 2.09
CA LEU A 180 -6.24 7.48 1.78
C LEU A 180 -5.08 6.48 1.65
N VAL A 181 -3.93 6.93 1.14
CA VAL A 181 -2.76 6.05 0.92
C VAL A 181 -1.89 5.94 2.17
N ALA A 182 -1.65 4.70 2.61
CA ALA A 182 -0.80 4.33 3.74
C ALA A 182 -1.01 5.20 4.98
N ARG A 183 -2.26 5.44 5.37
CA ARG A 183 -2.63 6.36 6.47
C ARG A 183 -1.97 5.97 7.79
N SER A 184 -2.02 4.68 8.14
CA SER A 184 -1.66 4.21 9.47
C SER A 184 -0.17 3.88 9.60
N SER A 185 0.49 4.61 10.51
CA SER A 185 1.85 4.31 10.96
C SER A 185 1.91 2.95 11.67
N ALA A 186 0.90 2.66 12.49
CA ALA A 186 0.81 1.40 13.23
C ALA A 186 0.68 0.21 12.29
N MET A 187 -0.18 0.30 11.26
CA MET A 187 -0.29 -0.78 10.26
C MET A 187 1.00 -0.97 9.49
N THR A 188 1.75 0.10 9.24
CA THR A 188 3.07 0.00 8.58
C THR A 188 4.09 -0.71 9.47
N PHE A 189 4.03 -0.51 10.79
CA PHE A 189 4.90 -1.20 11.73
C PHE A 189 4.58 -2.70 11.84
N PHE A 190 3.31 -3.05 12.01
CA PHE A 190 2.89 -4.45 12.22
C PHE A 190 2.87 -5.27 10.93
N PHE A 191 2.45 -4.69 9.81
CA PHE A 191 2.26 -5.41 8.54
C PHE A 191 3.32 -5.06 7.48
N GLN A 192 4.23 -4.12 7.77
CA GLN A 192 5.45 -3.84 7.00
C GLN A 192 5.23 -3.85 5.48
N PHE A 193 6.02 -4.61 4.72
CA PHE A 193 5.94 -4.69 3.27
C PHE A 193 4.57 -5.16 2.72
N LEU A 194 3.81 -5.96 3.48
CA LEU A 194 2.48 -6.41 3.05
C LEU A 194 1.50 -5.22 3.01
N TYR A 195 1.57 -4.35 4.02
CA TYR A 195 0.80 -3.11 4.04
C TYR A 195 1.17 -2.21 2.87
N ILE A 196 2.47 -2.07 2.59
CA ILE A 196 2.96 -1.30 1.45
C ILE A 196 2.45 -1.89 0.12
N GLN A 197 2.50 -3.22 -0.06
CA GLN A 197 1.99 -3.86 -1.26
C GLN A 197 0.49 -3.64 -1.45
N GLN A 198 -0.30 -3.75 -0.38
CA GLN A 198 -1.75 -3.50 -0.47
C GLN A 198 -2.04 -2.08 -0.95
N HIS A 199 -1.27 -1.09 -0.46
CA HIS A 199 -1.40 0.29 -0.90
C HIS A 199 -0.87 0.53 -2.32
N ILE A 200 0.14 -0.22 -2.79
CA ILE A 200 0.54 -0.22 -4.21
C ILE A 200 -0.61 -0.72 -5.09
N ASN A 201 -1.25 -1.83 -4.71
CA ASN A 201 -2.37 -2.39 -5.47
C ASN A 201 -3.51 -1.37 -5.60
N MET A 202 -3.87 -0.72 -4.48
CA MET A 202 -4.88 0.33 -4.48
C MET A 202 -4.52 1.54 -5.35
N LEU A 203 -3.24 1.95 -5.42
CA LEU A 203 -2.83 3.03 -6.31
C LEU A 203 -3.05 2.67 -7.79
N VAL A 204 -2.77 1.43 -8.17
CA VAL A 204 -3.02 0.95 -9.53
C VAL A 204 -4.52 0.84 -9.81
N GLU A 205 -5.29 0.30 -8.87
CA GLU A 205 -6.75 0.13 -9.01
C GLU A 205 -7.51 1.46 -9.08
N SER A 206 -7.05 2.49 -8.35
CA SER A 206 -7.62 3.84 -8.41
C SER A 206 -7.22 4.60 -9.68
N GLY A 207 -6.26 4.10 -10.46
CA GLY A 207 -5.73 4.75 -11.65
C GLY A 207 -4.75 5.88 -11.36
N LEU A 208 -4.20 5.94 -10.14
CA LEU A 208 -3.13 6.87 -9.75
C LEU A 208 -1.75 6.39 -10.20
N ALA A 209 -1.61 5.11 -10.55
CA ALA A 209 -0.41 4.51 -11.14
C ALA A 209 -0.82 3.58 -12.28
N ASP A 210 0.04 3.44 -13.30
CA ASP A 210 -0.22 2.51 -14.40
C ASP A 210 0.12 1.07 -13.96
N ARG A 211 -0.55 0.08 -14.54
CA ARG A 211 -0.20 -1.34 -14.33
C ARG A 211 0.97 -1.69 -15.25
N GLU A 212 2.01 -2.30 -14.68
CA GLU A 212 3.13 -2.91 -15.44
C GLU A 212 2.74 -4.28 -16.03
#